data_AF-A0A8J9S3K1-F1
#
_entry.id   AF-A0A8J9S3K1-F1
#
_cell.length_a   1.000
_cell.length_b   1.000
_cell.length_c   1.000
_cell.angle_alpha   90.00
_cell.angle_beta   90.00
_cell.angle_gamma   90.00
#
_symmetry.space_group_name_H-M   'P 1'
#
loop_
_entity.id
_entity.type
_entity.pdbx_description
1 polymer ?
#
loop_
_entity_poly.entity_id
_entity_poly.type
_entity_poly.pdbx_seq_one_letter_code
_entity_poly.pdbx_strand_id
1 'polypeptide(L)'
;QVVKKIEAWNGKISKMEMDLKHKDDNKEVSLGTSKINYMDPRISVAWCKRNEVPIEKIFSKTLRDKFNWAMAVVPDWEFNEHIAKEA
;
A
#
# COMPACT_ATOMS: atom_id res chain seq x y z
N GLN A 1 1.79 9.66 -34.65
CA GLN A 1 1.13 8.42 -34.18
C GLN A 1 2.14 7.37 -33.70
N VAL A 2 3.27 7.16 -34.39
CA VAL A 2 4.30 6.17 -34.00
C VAL A 2 4.96 6.50 -32.66
N VAL A 3 5.36 7.75 -32.42
CA VAL A 3 5.99 8.19 -31.16
C VAL A 3 5.13 7.88 -29.92
N LYS A 4 3.83 8.23 -29.97
CA LYS A 4 2.87 7.89 -28.90
C LYS A 4 2.76 6.39 -28.63
N LYS A 5 2.89 5.54 -29.67
CA LYS A 5 2.88 4.08 -29.50
C LYS A 5 4.16 3.59 -28.83
N ILE A 6 5.32 4.15 -29.20
CA ILE A 6 6.61 3.84 -28.58
C ILE A 6 6.57 4.20 -27.09
N GLU A 7 6.09 5.39 -26.74
CA GLU A 7 5.93 5.82 -25.34
C GLU A 7 5.01 4.88 -24.55
N ALA A 8 3.86 4.50 -25.13
CA ALA A 8 2.94 3.57 -24.50
C ALA A 8 3.55 2.18 -24.28
N TRP A 9 4.35 1.69 -25.22
CA TRP A 9 5.06 0.41 -25.08
C TRP A 9 6.17 0.48 -24.03
N ASN A 10 6.95 1.56 -24.00
CA ASN A 10 7.96 1.77 -22.97
C ASN A 10 7.35 1.78 -21.57
N GLY A 11 6.18 2.43 -21.39
CA GLY A 11 5.45 2.38 -20.12
C GLY A 11 5.00 0.98 -19.73
N LYS A 12 4.57 0.15 -20.69
CA LYS A 12 4.21 -1.26 -20.45
C LYS A 12 5.43 -2.10 -20.07
N ILE A 13 6.57 -1.91 -20.75
CA ILE A 13 7.82 -2.61 -20.45
C ILE A 13 8.26 -2.30 -19.02
N SER A 14 8.32 -1.02 -18.66
CA SER A 14 8.71 -0.60 -17.31
C SER A 14 7.80 -1.20 -16.23
N LYS A 15 6.48 -1.24 -16.47
CA LYS A 15 5.55 -1.91 -15.55
C LYS A 15 5.84 -3.41 -15.42
N MET A 16 6.07 -4.12 -16.53
CA MET A 16 6.36 -5.55 -16.50
C MET A 16 7.67 -5.86 -15.77
N GLU A 17 8.71 -5.05 -15.96
CA GLU A 17 9.98 -5.18 -15.25
C GLU A 17 9.80 -5.00 -13.74
N MET A 18 9.01 -4.00 -13.32
CA MET A 18 8.66 -3.77 -11.92
C MET A 18 7.89 -4.96 -11.32
N ASP A 19 6.88 -5.46 -12.03
CA ASP A 19 6.06 -6.61 -11.59
C ASP A 19 6.91 -7.89 -11.46
N LEU A 20 7.87 -8.10 -12.37
CA LEU A 20 8.80 -9.24 -12.32
C LEU A 20 9.70 -9.14 -11.09
N LYS A 21 10.31 -7.98 -10.86
CA LYS A 21 11.17 -7.76 -9.70
C LYS A 21 10.41 -7.98 -8.40
N HIS A 22 9.20 -7.42 -8.27
CA HIS A 22 8.37 -7.62 -7.09
C HIS A 22 8.01 -9.08 -6.80
N LYS A 23 7.83 -9.90 -7.85
CA LYS A 23 7.59 -11.33 -7.67
C LYS A 23 8.84 -12.06 -7.17
N ASP A 24 10.01 -11.71 -7.70
CA ASP A 24 11.27 -12.32 -7.27
C ASP A 24 11.65 -11.93 -5.83
N ASP A 25 11.54 -10.65 -5.49
CA ASP A 25 11.84 -10.13 -4.15
C ASP A 25 10.93 -10.74 -3.06
N ASN A 26 9.68 -11.09 -3.43
CA ASN A 26 8.69 -11.64 -2.48
C ASN A 26 8.55 -13.16 -2.56
N LYS A 27 9.37 -13.88 -3.35
CA LYS A 27 9.17 -15.33 -3.58
C LYS A 27 9.33 -16.19 -2.32
N GLU A 28 10.09 -15.71 -1.34
CA GLU A 28 10.40 -16.44 -0.10
C GLU A 28 9.59 -15.97 1.10
N VAL A 29 8.80 -14.89 0.96
CA VAL A 29 8.12 -14.23 2.08
C VAL A 29 6.62 -14.08 1.84
N SER A 30 5.82 -14.45 2.84
CA SER A 30 4.37 -14.27 2.81
C SER A 30 3.96 -13.00 3.57
N LEU A 31 3.63 -11.95 2.82
CA LEU A 31 3.23 -10.65 3.38
C LEU A 31 1.80 -10.64 3.97
N GLY A 32 1.01 -11.70 3.74
CA GLY A 32 -0.40 -11.75 4.16
C GLY A 32 -0.55 -11.73 5.68
N THR A 33 0.21 -12.56 6.39
CA THR A 33 0.06 -12.73 7.84
C THR A 33 0.39 -11.45 8.60
N SER A 34 1.50 -10.80 8.27
CA SER A 34 1.89 -9.52 8.88
C SER A 34 0.86 -8.43 8.63
N LYS A 35 0.37 -8.33 7.40
CA LYS A 35 -0.66 -7.36 7.01
C LYS A 35 -2.01 -7.55 7.70
N ILE A 36 -2.38 -8.78 8.04
CA ILE A 36 -3.70 -9.10 8.58
C ILE A 36 -3.70 -9.08 10.12
N ASN A 37 -2.57 -9.38 10.75
CA ASN A 37 -2.53 -9.70 12.19
C ASN A 37 -1.51 -8.88 12.99
N TYR A 38 -0.45 -8.36 12.37
CA TYR A 38 0.68 -7.77 13.11
C TYR A 38 0.87 -6.27 12.83
N MET A 39 0.35 -5.75 11.73
CA MET A 39 0.39 -4.33 11.41
C MET A 39 -0.91 -3.65 11.84
N ASP A 40 -0.82 -2.49 12.50
CA ASP A 40 -1.98 -1.66 12.78
C ASP A 40 -2.53 -1.10 11.45
N PRO A 41 -3.78 -1.43 11.08
CA PRO A 41 -4.34 -1.01 9.80
C PRO A 41 -4.44 0.52 9.66
N ARG A 42 -4.49 1.27 10.77
CA ARG A 42 -4.53 2.73 10.76
C ARG A 42 -3.27 3.35 10.15
N ILE A 43 -2.11 2.69 10.28
CA ILE A 43 -0.85 3.13 9.65
C ILE A 43 -1.04 3.21 8.14
N SER A 44 -1.52 2.11 7.54
CA SER A 44 -1.76 2.03 6.10
C SER A 44 -2.89 2.96 5.65
N VAL A 45 -3.95 3.11 6.45
CA VAL A 45 -5.06 4.02 6.10
C VAL A 45 -4.60 5.48 6.11
N ALA A 46 -3.88 5.93 7.14
CA ALA A 46 -3.35 7.28 7.22
C ALA A 46 -2.41 7.58 6.05
N TRP A 47 -1.50 6.64 5.72
CA TRP A 47 -0.62 6.75 4.56
C TRP A 47 -1.39 6.86 3.23
N CYS A 48 -2.44 6.06 3.05
CA CYS A 48 -3.28 6.12 1.84
C CYS A 48 -3.95 7.48 1.68
N LYS A 49 -4.49 8.05 2.78
CA LYS A 49 -5.11 9.37 2.74
C LYS A 49 -4.10 10.49 2.47
N ARG A 50 -2.91 10.41 3.07
CA ARG A 50 -1.83 11.39 2.90
C ARG A 50 -1.29 11.45 1.48
N ASN A 51 -1.25 10.31 0.78
CA ASN A 51 -0.68 10.19 -0.56
C ASN A 51 -1.74 10.01 -1.67
N GLU A 52 -3.02 10.23 -1.34
CA GLU A 52 -4.15 10.08 -2.27
C GLU A 52 -4.18 8.70 -2.95
N VAL A 53 -3.76 7.65 -2.25
CA VAL A 53 -3.75 6.28 -2.76
C VAL A 53 -5.11 5.61 -2.47
N PRO A 54 -5.79 5.05 -3.49
CA PRO A 54 -7.05 4.36 -3.27
C PRO A 54 -6.88 3.14 -2.36
N ILE A 55 -7.68 3.07 -1.29
CA ILE A 55 -7.53 2.07 -0.22
C ILE A 55 -7.75 0.63 -0.72
N GLU A 56 -8.55 0.43 -1.78
CA GLU A 56 -8.75 -0.87 -2.46
C GLU A 56 -7.46 -1.47 -3.01
N LYS A 57 -6.45 -0.64 -3.33
CA LYS A 57 -5.15 -1.13 -3.82
C LYS A 57 -4.34 -1.76 -2.69
N ILE A 58 -4.61 -1.36 -1.44
CA ILE A 58 -3.92 -1.86 -0.26
C ILE A 58 -4.76 -2.93 0.43
N PHE A 59 -6.04 -2.69 0.72
CA PHE A 59 -6.91 -3.64 1.39
C PHE A 59 -8.03 -4.14 0.45
N SER A 60 -8.14 -5.45 0.31
CA SER A 60 -9.27 -6.09 -0.37
C SER A 60 -10.58 -5.78 0.35
N LYS A 61 -11.73 -6.01 -0.30
CA LYS A 61 -13.06 -5.80 0.30
C LYS A 61 -13.18 -6.44 1.69
N THR A 62 -12.83 -7.73 1.81
CA THR A 62 -12.86 -8.47 3.08
C THR A 62 -12.00 -7.83 4.18
N LEU A 63 -10.81 -7.32 3.82
CA LEU A 63 -9.94 -6.66 4.80
C LEU A 63 -10.47 -5.28 5.20
N ARG A 64 -11.13 -4.55 4.30
CA ARG A 64 -11.78 -3.29 4.64
C ARG A 64 -12.96 -3.51 5.59
N ASP A 65 -13.74 -4.56 5.38
CA ASP A 65 -14.83 -4.94 6.29
C ASP A 65 -14.27 -5.32 7.68
N LYS A 66 -13.19 -6.11 7.73
CA LYS A 66 -12.49 -6.46 8.99
C LYS A 66 -11.93 -5.23 9.72
N PHE A 67 -11.36 -4.28 8.98
CA PHE A 67 -10.69 -3.10 9.53
C PHE A 67 -11.55 -1.83 9.45
N ASN A 68 -12.87 -1.96 9.42
CA ASN A 68 -13.79 -0.82 9.26
C ASN A 68 -13.54 0.27 10.33
N TRP A 69 -13.22 -0.14 11.55
CA TRP A 69 -12.89 0.76 12.67
C TRP A 69 -11.67 1.66 12.41
N ALA A 70 -10.75 1.25 11.52
CA ALA A 70 -9.54 2.01 11.18
C ALA A 70 -9.77 3.01 10.04
N MET A 71 -10.86 2.91 9.29
CA MET A 71 -11.08 3.70 8.07
C MET A 71 -11.31 5.19 8.33
N ALA A 72 -11.78 5.54 9.54
CA ALA A 72 -12.05 6.91 9.93
C ALA A 72 -10.79 7.70 10.33
N VAL A 73 -9.62 7.08 10.42
CA VAL A 73 -8.41 7.75 10.93
C VAL A 73 -7.98 8.92 10.04
N VAL A 74 -7.48 9.99 10.64
CA VAL A 74 -7.00 11.18 9.92
C VAL A 74 -5.64 10.93 9.24
N PRO A 75 -5.30 11.71 8.19
CA PRO A 75 -4.02 11.53 7.46
C PRO A 75 -2.77 11.75 8.32
N ASP A 76 -2.87 12.59 9.35
CA ASP A 76 -1.74 12.95 10.22
C ASP A 76 -1.58 12.00 11.41
N TRP A 77 -2.38 10.94 11.48
CA TRP A 77 -2.28 9.98 12.56
C TRP A 77 -0.96 9.21 12.48
N GLU A 78 -0.28 9.09 13.62
CA GLU A 78 0.95 8.35 13.76
C GLU A 78 0.85 7.33 14.91
N PHE A 79 1.39 6.14 14.68
CA PHE A 79 1.43 5.11 15.69
C PHE A 79 2.41 5.50 16.79
N ASN A 80 1.98 5.44 18.05
CA ASN A 80 2.79 5.76 19.24
C ASN A 80 3.33 7.21 19.31
N GLU A 81 2.62 8.18 18.71
CA GLU A 81 3.01 9.60 18.73
C GLU A 81 3.32 10.14 20.15
N HIS A 82 2.53 9.74 21.15
CA HIS A 82 2.74 10.14 22.55
C HIS A 82 4.06 9.62 23.13
N ILE A 83 4.43 8.37 22.83
CA ILE A 83 5.72 7.79 23.26
C ILE A 83 6.88 8.55 22.62
N ALA A 84 6.75 8.88 21.33
CA ALA A 84 7.77 9.63 20.61
C ALA A 84 7.97 11.06 21.16
N LYS A 85 6.94 11.66 21.77
CA LYS A 85 7.00 12.99 22.40
C LYS A 85 7.58 12.98 23.82
N GLU A 86 7.61 11.83 24.47
CA GLU A 86 8.14 11.63 25.82
C GLU A 86 9.61 11.17 25.84
N ALA A 87 10.16 10.78 24.68
CA ALA A 87 11.55 10.39 24.47
C ALA A 87 12.42 11.56 23.97
#